data_AF-A0A101QTB2-F1
#
_entry.id   AF-A0A101QTB2-F1
#
_cell.length_a   1.000
_cell.length_b   1.000
_cell.length_c   1.000
_cell.angle_alpha   90.00
_cell.angle_beta   90.00
_cell.angle_gamma   90.00
#
_symmetry.space_group_name_H-M   'P 1'
#
loop_
_entity.id
_entity.type
_entity.pdbx_description
1 polymer ?
#
loop_
_entity_poly.entity_id
_entity_poly.type
_entity_poly.pdbx_seq_one_letter_code
_entity_poly.pdbx_strand_id
1 'polypeptide(L)'
;MSRWYQPQEQWPRHQKSWWRETIDLARSAGWHLQYLDGHAWGRIVCDPSEDNPCTVPIFSTGTSGESAARTARRTVERCDHLAAAEAGQILVRAGVLLDRAEALLDAASRLLQAADKQAEAEELLQGAATAADEAEKLTQALQREADGDRLTVEAYETLPEGRQLGYPPASEEVGALISDASTHADEAEQLAGRLPAGDHSVPLQERITQVRTRVTDLSGHF
;
A
#
# COMPACT_ATOMS: atom_id res chain seq x y z
N MET A 1 -62.34 -22.18 16.33
CA MET A 1 -60.86 -22.26 16.16
C MET A 1 -60.26 -20.91 16.52
N SER A 2 -59.06 -20.84 17.12
CA SER A 2 -58.41 -19.57 17.44
C SER A 2 -57.28 -19.26 16.45
N ARG A 3 -57.22 -18.04 15.92
CA ARG A 3 -56.14 -17.57 15.05
C ARG A 3 -55.44 -16.37 15.66
N TRP A 4 -54.11 -16.39 15.65
CA TRP A 4 -53.30 -15.23 16.01
C TRP A 4 -53.05 -14.33 14.81
N TYR A 5 -53.06 -13.02 15.06
CA TYR A 5 -52.73 -11.98 14.12
C TYR A 5 -51.63 -11.10 14.70
N GLN A 6 -50.60 -10.87 13.88
CA GLN A 6 -49.46 -10.01 14.18
C GLN A 6 -49.82 -8.52 13.96
N PRO A 7 -49.16 -7.56 14.63
CA PRO A 7 -49.48 -6.14 14.49
C PRO A 7 -49.45 -5.63 13.03
N GLN A 8 -48.52 -6.15 12.22
CA GLN A 8 -48.37 -5.80 10.80
C GLN A 8 -49.42 -6.43 9.87
N GLU A 9 -50.22 -7.38 10.36
CA GLU A 9 -51.25 -8.03 9.55
C GLU A 9 -52.57 -7.24 9.53
N GLN A 10 -53.39 -7.50 8.52
CA GLN A 10 -54.75 -6.98 8.50
C GLN A 10 -55.65 -7.82 9.43
N TRP A 11 -56.11 -7.21 10.52
CA TRP A 11 -56.99 -7.89 11.48
C TRP A 11 -58.44 -7.91 11.00
N PRO A 12 -59.24 -8.93 11.41
CA PRO A 12 -60.68 -8.94 11.18
C PRO A 12 -61.35 -7.69 11.75
N ARG A 13 -62.39 -7.20 11.09
CA ARG A 13 -63.14 -6.02 11.56
C ARG A 13 -64.26 -6.43 12.50
N HIS A 14 -64.29 -5.80 13.68
CA HIS A 14 -65.42 -5.94 14.60
C HIS A 14 -66.66 -5.19 14.08
N GLN A 15 -67.87 -5.70 14.37
CA GLN A 15 -69.12 -5.09 13.89
C GLN A 15 -69.41 -3.72 14.53
N LYS A 16 -69.04 -3.55 15.81
CA LYS A 16 -69.22 -2.30 16.59
C LYS A 16 -68.06 -1.32 16.41
N SER A 17 -68.34 -0.04 16.18
CA SER A 17 -67.34 1.02 15.92
C SER A 17 -66.34 1.22 17.07
N TRP A 18 -66.81 1.31 18.32
CA TRP A 18 -65.95 1.50 19.48
C TRP A 18 -64.89 0.40 19.67
N TRP A 19 -65.23 -0.85 19.31
CA TRP A 19 -64.27 -1.95 19.30
C TRP A 19 -63.32 -1.87 18.11
N ARG A 20 -63.77 -1.43 16.93
CA ARG A 20 -62.87 -1.19 15.78
C ARG A 20 -61.79 -0.17 16.13
N GLU A 21 -62.16 0.96 16.72
CA GLU A 21 -61.21 1.99 17.15
C GLU A 21 -60.18 1.45 18.15
N THR A 22 -60.65 0.65 19.13
CA THR A 22 -59.77 0.03 20.14
C THR A 22 -58.82 -0.99 19.52
N ILE A 23 -59.32 -1.79 18.58
CA ILE A 23 -58.53 -2.78 17.84
C ILE A 23 -57.49 -2.10 16.96
N ASP A 24 -57.87 -1.04 16.23
CA ASP A 24 -56.94 -0.27 15.39
C ASP A 24 -55.85 0.38 16.24
N LEU A 25 -56.20 0.92 17.41
CA LEU A 25 -55.23 1.44 18.36
C LEU A 25 -54.27 0.34 18.85
N ALA A 26 -54.80 -0.79 19.32
CA ALA A 26 -53.99 -1.91 19.80
C ALA A 26 -53.01 -2.40 18.72
N ARG A 27 -53.50 -2.56 17.48
CA ARG A 27 -52.66 -2.93 16.35
C ARG A 27 -51.57 -1.90 16.08
N SER A 28 -51.91 -0.61 16.06
CA SER A 28 -50.93 0.47 15.86
C SER A 28 -49.91 0.58 16.99
N ALA A 29 -50.29 0.16 18.19
CA ALA A 29 -49.45 0.13 19.37
C ALA A 29 -48.59 -1.14 19.46
N GLY A 30 -48.62 -2.04 18.46
CA GLY A 30 -47.79 -3.25 18.46
C GLY A 30 -48.38 -4.45 19.21
N TRP A 31 -49.65 -4.39 19.63
CA TRP A 31 -50.32 -5.53 20.25
C TRP A 31 -50.69 -6.59 19.22
N HIS A 32 -50.99 -7.81 19.70
CA HIS A 32 -51.40 -8.97 18.91
C HIS A 32 -52.89 -9.28 19.14
N LEU A 33 -53.57 -9.85 18.16
CA LEU A 33 -54.95 -10.31 18.31
C LEU A 33 -55.04 -11.82 18.24
N GLN A 34 -55.62 -12.45 19.26
CA GLN A 34 -56.14 -13.80 19.16
C GLN A 34 -57.63 -13.75 18.83
N TYR A 35 -57.97 -13.97 17.57
CA TYR A 35 -59.34 -14.07 17.10
C TYR A 35 -59.95 -15.41 17.53
N LEU A 36 -61.17 -15.35 18.08
CA LEU A 36 -61.91 -16.51 18.56
C LEU A 36 -63.24 -16.63 17.81
N ASP A 37 -63.56 -17.84 17.39
CA ASP A 37 -64.86 -18.14 16.77
C ASP A 37 -65.82 -18.62 17.87
N GLY A 38 -66.61 -17.71 18.45
CA GLY A 38 -67.53 -18.00 19.58
C GLY A 38 -68.20 -16.78 20.23
N HIS A 39 -68.66 -16.94 21.48
CA HIS A 39 -69.34 -15.87 22.25
C HIS A 39 -68.42 -14.66 22.54
N ALA A 40 -67.11 -14.88 22.66
CA ALA A 40 -66.10 -13.84 22.62
C ALA A 40 -65.59 -13.69 21.19
N TRP A 41 -65.40 -12.45 20.73
CA TRP A 41 -64.88 -12.14 19.41
C TRP A 41 -63.37 -12.39 19.33
N GLY A 42 -62.67 -12.19 20.43
CA GLY A 42 -61.23 -12.42 20.53
C GLY A 42 -60.64 -11.85 21.81
N ARG A 43 -59.31 -11.74 21.85
CA ARG A 43 -58.58 -10.96 22.85
C ARG A 43 -57.35 -10.32 22.23
N ILE A 44 -57.03 -9.11 22.66
CA ILE A 44 -55.75 -8.47 22.33
C ILE A 44 -54.75 -8.71 23.45
N VAL A 45 -53.50 -8.95 23.07
CA VAL A 45 -52.39 -9.26 23.98
C VAL A 45 -51.18 -8.41 23.59
N CYS A 46 -50.56 -7.72 24.55
CA CYS A 46 -49.44 -6.81 24.24
C CYS A 46 -48.26 -7.55 23.63
N ASP A 47 -47.73 -8.56 24.34
CA ASP A 47 -46.68 -9.44 23.87
C ASP A 47 -46.98 -10.88 24.32
N PRO A 48 -47.38 -11.79 23.43
CA PRO A 48 -47.68 -13.18 23.79
C PRO A 48 -46.51 -13.99 24.35
N SER A 49 -45.27 -13.48 24.26
CA SER A 49 -44.05 -14.14 24.74
C SER A 49 -43.65 -13.78 26.17
N GLU A 50 -44.25 -12.73 26.74
CA GLU A 50 -44.05 -12.33 28.13
C GLU A 50 -44.71 -13.31 29.11
N ASP A 51 -44.15 -13.46 30.31
CA ASP A 51 -44.66 -14.37 31.34
C ASP A 51 -46.03 -13.92 31.89
N ASN A 52 -46.30 -12.61 31.90
CA ASN A 52 -47.57 -12.04 32.36
C ASN A 52 -48.05 -10.90 31.46
N PRO A 53 -48.53 -11.22 30.25
CA PRO A 53 -48.85 -10.20 29.26
C PRO A 53 -50.18 -9.53 29.57
N CYS A 54 -50.26 -8.22 29.34
CA CYS A 54 -51.53 -7.51 29.37
C CYS A 54 -52.47 -8.13 28.33
N THR A 55 -53.59 -8.66 28.82
CA THR A 55 -54.58 -9.36 28.00
C THR A 55 -55.94 -8.72 28.17
N VAL A 56 -56.58 -8.37 27.06
CA VAL A 56 -57.91 -7.74 27.09
C VAL A 56 -58.90 -8.52 26.22
N PRO A 57 -59.96 -9.09 26.80
CA PRO A 57 -60.99 -9.79 26.04
C PRO A 57 -61.87 -8.82 25.24
N ILE A 58 -62.29 -9.25 24.06
CA ILE A 58 -63.20 -8.54 23.14
C ILE A 58 -64.47 -9.38 23.00
N PHE A 59 -65.61 -8.78 23.31
CA PHE A 59 -66.91 -9.48 23.34
C PHE A 59 -67.77 -9.13 22.13
N SER A 60 -68.41 -10.15 21.54
CA SER A 60 -69.28 -10.00 20.36
C SER A 60 -70.63 -9.33 20.69
N THR A 61 -71.20 -9.63 21.88
CA THR A 61 -72.53 -9.17 22.31
C THR A 61 -72.50 -8.78 23.79
N GLY A 62 -72.94 -7.56 24.12
CA GLY A 62 -73.05 -7.10 25.50
C GLY A 62 -73.60 -5.68 25.59
N THR A 63 -74.55 -5.46 26.50
CA THR A 63 -75.21 -4.16 26.74
C THR A 63 -74.23 -3.07 27.19
N SER A 64 -73.07 -3.46 27.72
CA SER A 64 -72.01 -2.55 28.21
C SER A 64 -70.74 -2.57 27.35
N GLY A 65 -70.83 -3.00 26.09
CA GLY A 65 -69.66 -3.19 25.21
C GLY A 65 -68.84 -1.92 24.94
N GLU A 66 -69.47 -0.74 24.97
CA GLU A 66 -68.77 0.54 24.78
C GLU A 66 -67.87 0.88 25.98
N SER A 67 -68.36 0.69 27.21
CA SER A 67 -67.58 0.92 28.42
C SER A 67 -66.39 -0.04 28.50
N ALA A 68 -66.58 -1.31 28.12
CA ALA A 68 -65.52 -2.30 28.04
C ALA A 68 -64.43 -1.90 27.02
N ALA A 69 -64.83 -1.45 25.82
CA ALA A 69 -63.90 -0.95 24.81
C ALA A 69 -63.12 0.28 25.30
N ARG A 70 -63.77 1.20 26.03
CA ARG A 70 -63.09 2.38 26.60
C ARG A 70 -62.07 2.02 27.69
N THR A 71 -62.35 0.98 28.48
CA THR A 71 -61.38 0.46 29.45
C THR A 71 -60.22 -0.24 28.74
N ALA A 72 -60.53 -1.08 27.74
CA ALA A 72 -59.54 -1.76 26.90
C ALA A 72 -58.58 -0.76 26.24
N ARG A 73 -59.11 0.33 25.68
CA ARG A 73 -58.33 1.42 25.11
C ARG A 73 -57.33 2.02 26.10
N ARG A 74 -57.79 2.33 27.32
CA ARG A 74 -56.92 2.83 28.40
C ARG A 74 -55.85 1.82 28.81
N THR A 75 -56.16 0.53 28.79
CA THR A 75 -55.17 -0.52 29.06
C THR A 75 -54.10 -0.57 27.97
N VAL A 76 -54.49 -0.45 26.69
CA VAL A 76 -53.57 -0.37 25.56
C VAL A 76 -52.66 0.84 25.66
N GLU A 77 -53.22 2.01 25.96
CA GLU A 77 -52.49 3.29 26.08
C GLU A 77 -51.49 3.31 27.25
N ARG A 78 -51.71 2.49 28.29
CA ARG A 78 -50.88 2.46 29.51
C ARG A 78 -49.96 1.26 29.60
N CYS A 79 -49.84 0.47 28.54
CA CYS A 79 -49.06 -0.75 28.58
C CYS A 79 -47.59 -0.49 28.30
N ASP A 80 -46.76 -0.66 29.34
CA ASP A 80 -45.32 -0.38 29.28
C ASP A 80 -44.49 -1.56 28.72
N HIS A 81 -45.07 -2.76 28.57
CA HIS A 81 -44.35 -3.94 28.07
C HIS A 81 -43.73 -3.73 26.67
N LEU A 82 -44.41 -2.98 25.80
CA LEU A 82 -43.92 -2.74 24.43
C LEU A 82 -42.84 -1.66 24.36
N ALA A 83 -42.88 -0.66 25.25
CA ALA A 83 -41.82 0.34 25.37
C ALA A 83 -40.50 -0.27 25.86
N ALA A 84 -40.58 -1.23 26.80
CA ALA A 84 -39.41 -1.97 27.27
C ALA A 84 -38.81 -2.87 26.18
N ALA A 85 -39.65 -3.57 25.40
CA ALA A 85 -39.21 -4.40 24.29
C ALA A 85 -38.54 -3.58 23.16
N GLU A 86 -39.10 -2.41 22.82
CA GLU A 86 -38.54 -1.50 21.82
C GLU A 86 -37.18 -0.93 22.26
N ALA A 87 -37.08 -0.48 23.52
CA ALA A 87 -35.81 -0.01 24.09
C ALA A 87 -34.72 -1.10 24.06
N GLY A 88 -35.08 -2.35 24.37
CA GLY A 88 -34.16 -3.48 24.26
C GLY A 88 -33.64 -3.70 22.83
N GLN A 89 -34.53 -3.64 21.83
CA GLN A 89 -34.13 -3.77 20.42
C GLN A 89 -33.23 -2.62 19.95
N ILE A 90 -33.51 -1.39 20.38
CA ILE A 90 -32.67 -0.23 20.09
C ILE A 90 -31.27 -0.41 20.68
N LEU A 91 -31.17 -0.86 21.95
CA LEU A 91 -29.89 -1.10 22.61
C LEU A 91 -29.08 -2.20 21.91
N VAL A 92 -29.71 -3.30 21.52
CA VAL A 92 -29.04 -4.37 20.75
C VAL A 92 -28.52 -3.83 19.43
N ARG A 93 -29.34 -3.08 18.68
CA ARG A 93 -28.91 -2.48 17.41
C ARG A 93 -27.78 -1.47 17.60
N ALA A 94 -27.83 -0.65 18.65
CA ALA A 94 -26.78 0.29 18.98
C ALA A 94 -25.47 -0.44 19.30
N GLY A 95 -25.51 -1.52 20.08
CA GLY A 95 -24.35 -2.37 20.37
C GLY A 95 -23.70 -2.90 19.10
N VAL A 96 -24.47 -3.51 18.20
CA VAL A 96 -23.95 -4.04 16.92
C VAL A 96 -23.30 -2.94 16.06
N LEU A 97 -23.87 -1.73 16.05
CA LEU A 97 -23.28 -0.60 15.33
C LEU A 97 -21.98 -0.12 15.96
N LEU A 98 -21.88 -0.11 17.29
CA LEU A 98 -20.67 0.26 18.02
C LEU A 98 -19.56 -0.78 17.79
N ASP A 99 -19.86 -2.08 17.90
CA ASP A 99 -18.89 -3.16 17.64
C ASP A 99 -18.32 -3.04 16.22
N ARG A 100 -19.19 -2.74 15.24
CA ARG A 100 -18.76 -2.52 13.86
C ARG A 100 -17.90 -1.27 13.70
N ALA A 101 -18.23 -0.18 14.41
CA ALA A 101 -17.44 1.05 14.37
C ALA A 101 -16.04 0.83 14.96
N GLU A 102 -15.93 0.11 16.08
CA GLU A 102 -14.65 -0.25 16.69
C GLU A 102 -13.79 -1.10 15.75
N ALA A 103 -14.37 -2.13 15.11
CA ALA A 103 -13.67 -2.95 14.13
C ALA A 103 -13.14 -2.13 12.92
N LEU A 104 -13.89 -1.12 12.48
CA LEU A 104 -13.44 -0.22 11.40
C LEU A 104 -12.30 0.70 11.84
N LEU A 105 -12.34 1.21 13.07
CA LEU A 105 -11.28 2.05 13.62
C LEU A 105 -9.98 1.25 13.81
N ASP A 106 -10.06 0.01 14.28
CA ASP A 106 -8.92 -0.90 14.39
C ASP A 106 -8.30 -1.19 13.02
N ALA A 107 -9.14 -1.47 12.01
CA ALA A 107 -8.68 -1.69 10.65
C ALA A 107 -7.98 -0.44 10.09
N ALA A 108 -8.56 0.74 10.29
CA ALA A 108 -7.96 2.01 9.87
C ALA A 108 -6.60 2.26 10.55
N SER A 109 -6.49 2.01 11.86
CA SER A 109 -5.23 2.14 12.59
C SER A 109 -4.14 1.23 12.02
N ARG A 110 -4.47 -0.03 11.72
CA ARG A 110 -3.53 -0.99 11.11
C ARG A 110 -3.10 -0.56 9.71
N LEU A 111 -4.00 -0.02 8.91
CA LEU A 111 -3.68 0.48 7.57
C LEU A 111 -2.74 1.69 7.62
N LEU A 112 -2.93 2.60 8.57
CA LEU A 112 -2.02 3.73 8.79
C LEU A 112 -0.62 3.24 9.20
N GLN A 113 -0.53 2.30 10.16
CA GLN A 113 0.75 1.70 10.54
C GLN A 113 1.44 0.98 9.38
N ALA A 114 0.66 0.29 8.53
CA ALA A 114 1.20 -0.36 7.34
C ALA A 114 1.75 0.66 6.33
N ALA A 115 1.07 1.79 6.14
CA ALA A 115 1.54 2.86 5.26
C ALA A 115 2.84 3.49 5.78
N ASP A 116 2.95 3.75 7.09
CA ASP A 116 4.18 4.25 7.71
C ASP A 116 5.34 3.26 7.48
N LYS A 117 5.09 1.96 7.66
CA LYS A 117 6.10 0.92 7.41
C LYS A 117 6.49 0.78 5.94
N GLN A 118 5.57 1.03 5.02
CA GLN A 118 5.88 1.06 3.60
C GLN A 118 6.76 2.25 3.24
N ALA A 119 6.50 3.42 3.82
CA ALA A 119 7.34 4.61 3.62
C ALA A 119 8.77 4.40 4.17
N GLU A 120 8.90 3.85 5.38
CA GLU A 120 10.21 3.48 5.96
C GLU A 120 10.97 2.48 5.05
N ALA A 121 10.26 1.50 4.49
CA ALA A 121 10.88 0.53 3.58
C ALA A 121 11.33 1.15 2.26
N GLU A 122 10.57 2.08 1.69
CA GLU A 122 10.93 2.80 0.47
C GLU A 122 12.19 3.66 0.67
N GLU A 123 12.29 4.37 1.80
CA GLU A 123 13.49 5.14 2.16
C GLU A 123 14.74 4.24 2.25
N LEU A 124 14.62 3.08 2.91
CA LEU A 124 15.72 2.11 3.00
C LEU A 124 16.14 1.56 1.63
N LEU A 125 15.18 1.27 0.75
CA LEU A 125 15.46 0.80 -0.61
C LEU A 125 16.15 1.86 -1.45
N GLN A 126 15.74 3.12 -1.34
CA GLN A 126 16.39 4.24 -2.02
C GLN A 126 17.83 4.45 -1.54
N GLY A 127 18.05 4.36 -0.22
CA GLY A 127 19.38 4.40 0.37
C GLY A 127 20.28 3.26 -0.13
N ALA A 128 19.74 2.03 -0.20
CA ALA A 128 20.47 0.88 -0.73
C ALA A 128 20.83 1.03 -2.21
N ALA A 129 19.94 1.59 -3.03
CA ALA A 129 20.22 1.86 -4.44
C ALA A 129 21.37 2.87 -4.61
N THR A 130 21.35 3.96 -3.83
CA THR A 130 22.42 4.97 -3.87
C THR A 130 23.76 4.37 -3.45
N ALA A 131 23.78 3.57 -2.37
CA ALA A 131 24.99 2.88 -1.92
C ALA A 131 25.53 1.88 -2.96
N ALA A 132 24.65 1.21 -3.70
CA ALA A 132 25.05 0.31 -4.78
C ALA A 132 25.73 1.06 -5.95
N ASP A 133 25.16 2.20 -6.36
CA ASP A 133 25.77 3.06 -7.40
C ASP A 133 27.15 3.59 -6.96
N GLU A 134 27.31 3.96 -5.69
CA GLU A 134 28.59 4.37 -5.12
C GLU A 134 29.61 3.23 -5.09
N ALA A 135 29.18 2.02 -4.70
CA ALA A 135 30.03 0.84 -4.70
C ALA A 135 30.49 0.46 -6.11
N GLU A 136 29.64 0.62 -7.13
CA GLU A 136 30.01 0.41 -8.53
C GLU A 136 31.09 1.41 -8.97
N LYS A 137 30.91 2.71 -8.66
CA LYS A 137 31.91 3.75 -8.97
C LYS A 137 33.26 3.46 -8.30
N LEU A 138 33.26 3.02 -7.05
CA LEU A 138 34.47 2.63 -6.34
C LEU A 138 35.15 1.42 -7.00
N THR A 139 34.37 0.42 -7.41
CA THR A 139 34.89 -0.75 -8.12
C THR A 139 35.55 -0.35 -9.44
N GLN A 140 34.92 0.54 -10.21
CA GLN A 140 35.49 1.07 -11.46
C GLN A 140 36.78 1.88 -11.21
N ALA A 141 36.84 2.65 -10.12
CA ALA A 141 38.05 3.39 -9.75
C ALA A 141 39.21 2.45 -9.42
N LEU A 142 38.96 1.41 -8.63
CA LEU A 142 39.96 0.38 -8.29
C LEU A 142 40.46 -0.38 -9.53
N GLN A 143 39.57 -0.68 -10.49
CA GLN A 143 39.98 -1.30 -11.75
C GLN A 143 40.92 -0.38 -12.55
N ARG A 144 40.60 0.92 -12.64
CA ARG A 144 41.46 1.89 -13.32
C ARG A 144 42.81 2.06 -12.64
N GLU A 145 42.84 2.06 -11.31
CA GLU A 145 44.09 2.09 -10.53
C GLU A 145 44.94 0.86 -10.83
N ALA A 146 44.35 -0.34 -10.76
CA ALA A 146 45.05 -1.59 -11.06
C ALA A 146 45.56 -1.65 -12.52
N ASP A 147 44.78 -1.15 -13.48
CA ASP A 147 45.21 -1.03 -14.87
C ASP A 147 46.37 -0.03 -15.02
N GLY A 148 46.32 1.10 -14.30
CA GLY A 148 47.39 2.09 -14.27
C GLY A 148 48.69 1.52 -13.69
N ASP A 149 48.61 0.78 -12.58
CA ASP A 149 49.75 0.08 -11.99
C ASP A 149 50.33 -0.95 -12.96
N ARG A 150 49.48 -1.76 -13.59
CA ARG A 150 49.91 -2.75 -14.59
C ARG A 150 50.65 -2.09 -15.76
N LEU A 151 50.09 -1.03 -16.33
CA LEU A 151 50.72 -0.28 -17.43
C LEU A 151 52.05 0.35 -16.99
N THR A 152 52.12 0.82 -15.75
CA THR A 152 53.34 1.38 -15.17
C THR A 152 54.43 0.31 -15.07
N VAL A 153 54.11 -0.87 -14.52
CA VAL A 153 55.04 -2.01 -14.46
C VAL A 153 55.51 -2.42 -15.86
N GLU A 154 54.59 -2.59 -16.81
CA GLU A 154 54.93 -2.93 -18.21
C GLU A 154 55.85 -1.89 -18.84
N ALA A 155 55.62 -0.59 -18.59
CA ALA A 155 56.50 0.47 -19.08
C ALA A 155 57.91 0.35 -18.48
N TYR A 156 58.03 0.13 -17.16
CA TYR A 156 59.30 -0.03 -16.46
C TYR A 156 60.12 -1.23 -16.98
N GLU A 157 59.47 -2.34 -17.32
CA GLU A 157 60.15 -3.52 -17.89
C GLU A 157 60.78 -3.25 -19.26
N THR A 158 60.29 -2.24 -20.01
CA THR A 158 60.80 -1.90 -21.34
C THR A 158 61.86 -0.79 -21.35
N LEU A 159 62.15 -0.19 -20.20
CA LEU A 159 63.11 0.91 -20.13
C LEU A 159 64.54 0.44 -20.43
N PRO A 160 65.37 1.28 -21.07
CA PRO A 160 66.79 0.98 -21.27
C PRO A 160 67.51 0.73 -19.93
N GLU A 161 68.47 -0.20 -19.93
CA GLU A 161 69.27 -0.51 -18.73
C GLU A 161 69.87 0.77 -18.12
N GLY A 162 69.68 0.93 -16.80
CA GLY A 162 70.21 2.06 -16.03
C GLY A 162 69.33 3.31 -15.98
N ARG A 163 68.20 3.37 -16.68
CA ARG A 163 67.22 4.46 -16.51
C ARG A 163 66.58 4.39 -15.12
N GLN A 164 66.64 5.47 -14.35
CA GLN A 164 65.95 5.60 -13.06
C GLN A 164 64.88 6.68 -13.19
N LEU A 165 63.64 6.37 -12.82
CA LEU A 165 62.50 7.29 -12.79
C LEU A 165 61.76 7.12 -11.45
N GLY A 166 60.99 8.14 -11.02
CA GLY A 166 60.13 8.05 -9.83
C GLY A 166 58.91 7.15 -10.02
N TYR A 167 58.27 6.67 -8.94
CA TYR A 167 57.04 5.86 -9.05
C TYR A 167 55.81 6.57 -8.43
N PRO A 168 54.80 6.95 -9.23
CA PRO A 168 54.80 7.01 -10.71
C PRO A 168 55.76 8.10 -11.24
N PRO A 169 56.20 8.02 -12.51
CA PRO A 169 57.16 8.98 -13.06
C PRO A 169 56.54 10.37 -13.17
N ALA A 170 57.33 11.40 -12.87
CA ALA A 170 56.91 12.77 -13.06
C ALA A 170 56.70 13.07 -14.56
N SER A 171 55.79 14.00 -14.87
CA SER A 171 55.52 14.42 -16.26
C SER A 171 56.81 14.81 -17.02
N GLU A 172 57.72 15.49 -16.34
CA GLU A 172 59.04 15.88 -16.89
C GLU A 172 59.92 14.68 -17.22
N GLU A 173 59.88 13.62 -16.40
CA GLU A 173 60.63 12.38 -16.64
C GLU A 173 60.09 11.63 -17.87
N VAL A 174 58.77 11.61 -18.04
CA VAL A 174 58.13 11.05 -19.25
C VAL A 174 58.45 11.88 -20.48
N GLY A 175 58.43 13.22 -20.37
CA GLY A 175 58.85 14.14 -21.42
C GLY A 175 60.30 13.92 -21.86
N ALA A 176 61.21 13.65 -20.91
CA ALA A 176 62.60 13.32 -21.22
C ALA A 176 62.73 12.01 -22.01
N LEU A 177 61.92 10.98 -21.69
CA LEU A 177 61.90 9.74 -22.48
C LEU A 177 61.48 9.98 -23.93
N ILE A 178 60.46 10.83 -24.14
CA ILE A 178 59.96 11.17 -25.46
C ILE A 178 61.01 11.98 -26.24
N SER A 179 61.65 12.95 -25.59
CA SER A 179 62.75 13.72 -26.16
C SER A 179 63.90 12.82 -26.59
N ASP A 180 64.31 11.87 -25.73
CA ASP A 180 65.38 10.93 -26.07
C ASP A 180 64.98 10.01 -27.24
N ALA A 181 63.72 9.56 -27.30
CA ALA A 181 63.22 8.80 -28.44
C ALA A 181 63.25 9.63 -29.74
N SER A 182 62.95 10.93 -29.67
CA SER A 182 63.09 11.86 -30.80
C SER A 182 64.54 11.96 -31.25
N THR A 183 65.47 12.16 -30.32
CA THR A 183 66.91 12.24 -30.62
C THR A 183 67.40 10.95 -31.27
N HIS A 184 67.03 9.78 -30.75
CA HIS A 184 67.41 8.50 -31.37
C HIS A 184 66.81 8.31 -32.77
N ALA A 185 65.59 8.81 -33.03
CA ALA A 185 65.00 8.77 -34.37
C ALA A 185 65.75 9.68 -35.36
N ASP A 186 66.16 10.87 -34.92
CA ASP A 186 66.97 11.79 -35.72
C ASP A 186 68.36 11.19 -36.04
N GLU A 187 68.99 10.56 -35.06
CA GLU A 187 70.25 9.83 -35.25
C GLU A 187 70.10 8.66 -36.23
N ALA A 188 69.03 7.87 -36.09
CA ALA A 188 68.73 6.76 -37.00
C ALA A 188 68.51 7.24 -38.45
N GLU A 189 67.85 8.38 -38.64
CA GLU A 189 67.68 9.00 -39.96
C GLU A 189 69.01 9.42 -40.59
N GLN A 190 69.86 10.09 -39.81
CA GLN A 190 71.18 10.49 -40.28
C GLN A 190 72.04 9.29 -40.69
N LEU A 191 71.96 8.19 -39.94
CA LEU A 191 72.64 6.94 -40.30
C LEU A 191 72.05 6.31 -41.55
N ALA A 192 70.72 6.24 -41.66
CA ALA A 192 70.03 5.70 -42.83
C ALA A 192 70.38 6.48 -44.11
N GLY A 193 70.49 7.81 -44.02
CA GLY A 193 70.88 8.68 -45.15
C GLY A 193 72.31 8.45 -45.67
N ARG A 194 73.17 7.76 -44.90
CA ARG A 194 74.53 7.39 -45.33
C ARG A 194 74.60 6.04 -46.04
N LEU A 195 73.52 5.26 -46.04
CA LEU A 195 73.47 3.97 -46.73
C LEU A 195 73.30 4.16 -48.24
N PRO A 196 73.91 3.31 -49.08
CA PRO A 196 73.67 3.33 -50.52
C PRO A 196 72.21 2.99 -50.83
N ALA A 197 71.64 3.62 -51.86
CA ALA A 197 70.27 3.37 -52.28
C ALA A 197 70.07 1.89 -52.64
N GLY A 198 69.11 1.22 -51.99
CA GLY A 198 68.79 -0.19 -52.20
C GLY A 198 67.56 -0.65 -51.41
N ASP A 199 67.09 -1.87 -51.65
CA ASP A 199 65.80 -2.39 -51.13
C ASP A 199 65.67 -2.36 -49.59
N HIS A 200 66.77 -2.30 -48.85
CA HIS A 200 66.76 -2.27 -47.38
C HIS A 200 66.56 -0.86 -46.78
N SER A 201 66.72 0.22 -47.56
CA SER A 201 66.59 1.59 -47.03
C SER A 201 65.13 2.02 -46.86
N VAL A 202 64.22 1.50 -47.70
CA VAL A 202 62.80 1.88 -47.69
C VAL A 202 62.09 1.45 -46.40
N PRO A 203 62.16 0.18 -45.95
CA PRO A 203 61.51 -0.23 -44.70
C PRO A 203 62.06 0.47 -43.46
N LEU A 204 63.35 0.84 -43.48
CA LEU A 204 63.98 1.59 -42.39
C LEU A 204 63.46 3.02 -42.31
N GLN A 205 63.35 3.72 -43.45
CA GLN A 205 62.79 5.07 -43.54
C GLN A 205 61.32 5.12 -43.13
N GLU A 206 60.52 4.11 -43.52
CA GLU A 206 59.14 3.96 -43.07
C GLU A 206 59.06 3.83 -41.55
N ARG A 207 59.91 2.98 -40.94
CA ARG A 207 59.93 2.80 -39.48
C ARG A 207 60.37 4.05 -38.73
N ILE A 208 61.36 4.80 -39.23
CA ILE A 208 61.77 6.08 -38.67
C ILE A 208 60.62 7.08 -38.70
N THR A 209 59.91 7.15 -39.84
CA THR A 209 58.74 8.02 -40.00
C THR A 209 57.65 7.66 -38.99
N GLN A 210 57.33 6.36 -38.84
CA GLN A 210 56.35 5.88 -37.85
C GLN A 210 56.74 6.25 -36.41
N VAL A 211 58.02 6.11 -36.04
CA VAL A 211 58.49 6.48 -34.70
C VAL A 211 58.35 7.99 -34.48
N ARG A 212 58.73 8.82 -35.45
CA ARG A 212 58.57 10.29 -35.35
C ARG A 212 57.12 10.73 -35.24
N THR A 213 56.21 10.11 -35.98
CA THR A 213 54.77 10.35 -35.83
C THR A 213 54.33 10.04 -34.40
N ARG A 214 54.70 8.87 -33.85
CA ARG A 214 54.37 8.51 -32.46
C ARG A 214 54.96 9.47 -31.43
N VAL A 215 56.20 9.92 -31.62
CA VAL A 215 56.83 10.92 -30.75
C VAL A 215 56.04 12.23 -30.77
N THR A 216 55.63 12.69 -31.95
CA THR A 216 54.83 13.91 -32.11
C THR A 216 53.47 13.78 -31.42
N ASP A 217 52.78 12.65 -31.62
CA ASP A 217 51.49 12.38 -31.00
C ASP A 217 51.60 12.36 -29.47
N LEU A 218 52.60 11.66 -28.93
CA LEU A 218 52.84 11.58 -27.49
C LEU A 218 53.24 12.94 -26.89
N SER A 219 54.02 13.74 -27.62
CA SER A 219 54.41 15.08 -27.17
C SER A 219 53.22 16.03 -27.08
N GLY A 220 52.16 15.81 -27.86
CA GLY A 220 50.93 16.60 -27.81
C GLY A 220 50.04 16.35 -26.59
N HIS A 221 50.36 15.33 -25.78
CA HIS A 221 49.64 15.01 -24.54
C HIS A 221 50.25 15.66 -23.28
N PHE A 222 51.35 16.40 -23.43
CA PHE A 222 52.06 17.12 -22.37
C PHE A 222 52.07 18.63 -22.65
#